data_AF-A0A1B6L542-F1
#
_entry.id   AF-A0A1B6L542-F1
#
_cell.length_a   1.000
_cell.length_b   1.000
_cell.length_c   1.000
_cell.angle_alpha   90.00
_cell.angle_beta   90.00
_cell.angle_gamma   90.00
#
_symmetry.space_group_name_H-M   'P 1'
#
loop_
_entity.id
_entity.type
_entity.pdbx_description
1 polymer ?
#
loop_
_entity_poly.entity_id
_entity_poly.type
_entity_poly.pdbx_seq_one_letter_code
_entity_poly.pdbx_strand_id
1 'polypeptide(L)'
;RSSNVNMIVIKENNAYEHKLFTNIKYKITGSVDKEMEGLLKKGGAEGLSYLSDYVTHCIAGSDPVDTDISDALELYQVPLVSQEWVIYSLKCNKLLPTSAFKGGERLLFTGVVASFSKLSQDDSKKLWAMLKYYGGTYNSTFTPATTHLIISKPEGQKYEQALKCTNIHVVTPAWLIDSVRTNSHCAEILYHPWLSVTEKPQLISVCEIQSGPGSA
;
A
#
# COMPACT_ATOMS: atom_id res chain seq x y z
N ARG A 1 1.30 21.64 -18.07
CA ARG A 1 2.36 21.51 -17.04
C ARG A 1 3.05 20.15 -17.25
N SER A 2 3.93 20.12 -18.25
CA SER A 2 4.77 18.95 -18.57
C SER A 2 6.10 19.17 -17.90
N SER A 3 6.27 18.63 -16.70
CA SER A 3 7.53 18.69 -15.96
C SER A 3 7.59 17.45 -15.09
N ASN A 4 7.94 16.32 -15.70
CA ASN A 4 8.44 15.10 -15.03
C ASN A 4 8.92 14.03 -16.02
N VAL A 5 8.72 14.20 -17.33
CA VAL A 5 9.19 13.24 -18.36
C VAL A 5 10.65 13.47 -18.79
N ASN A 6 11.25 14.62 -18.45
CA ASN A 6 12.59 15.01 -18.96
C ASN A 6 13.78 14.65 -18.06
N MET A 7 13.61 13.81 -17.04
CA MET A 7 14.72 13.34 -16.18
C MET A 7 15.14 11.89 -16.46
N ILE A 8 14.61 11.29 -17.52
CA ILE A 8 14.98 9.95 -18.02
C ILE A 8 16.12 10.03 -19.05
N VAL A 9 16.36 11.20 -19.66
CA VAL A 9 17.21 11.33 -20.86
C VAL A 9 18.71 11.50 -20.57
N ILE A 10 19.15 11.77 -19.33
CA ILE A 10 20.55 12.24 -19.09
C ILE A 10 21.55 11.10 -18.74
N LYS A 11 21.17 9.82 -18.76
CA LYS A 11 22.13 8.71 -18.58
C LYS A 11 21.87 7.45 -19.41
N GLU A 12 21.10 7.53 -20.49
CA GLU A 12 20.80 6.34 -21.30
C GLU A 12 22.05 5.76 -21.99
N ASN A 13 23.06 6.54 -22.38
CA ASN A 13 24.06 5.98 -23.30
C ASN A 13 25.19 5.13 -22.70
N ASN A 14 25.47 5.18 -21.39
CA ASN A 14 26.70 4.55 -20.87
C ASN A 14 26.48 3.27 -20.02
N ALA A 15 25.24 3.01 -19.57
CA ALA A 15 24.93 1.83 -18.74
C ALA A 15 24.50 0.61 -19.57
N TYR A 16 23.91 0.83 -20.76
CA TYR A 16 23.47 -0.27 -21.64
C TYR A 16 24.61 -0.88 -22.46
N GLU A 17 25.66 -0.12 -22.73
CA GLU A 17 26.80 -0.57 -23.56
C GLU A 17 27.61 -1.67 -22.85
N HIS A 18 27.63 -1.66 -21.51
CA HIS A 18 28.40 -2.60 -20.70
C HIS A 18 27.63 -3.81 -20.16
N LYS A 19 26.36 -4.00 -20.53
CA LYS A 19 25.50 -5.10 -20.02
C LYS A 19 25.66 -5.32 -18.50
N LEU A 20 25.34 -4.29 -17.73
CA LEU A 20 25.54 -4.22 -16.27
C LEU A 20 25.05 -5.47 -15.49
N PHE A 21 24.01 -6.13 -15.99
CA PHE A 21 23.36 -7.27 -15.34
C PHE A 21 23.70 -8.63 -15.99
N THR A 22 24.79 -8.75 -16.75
CA THR A 22 25.17 -9.99 -17.47
C THR A 22 25.18 -11.25 -16.59
N ASN A 23 25.59 -11.12 -15.31
CA ASN A 23 25.67 -12.24 -14.37
C ASN A 23 24.40 -12.42 -13.53
N ILE A 24 23.33 -11.70 -13.85
CA ILE A 24 22.08 -11.74 -13.09
C ILE A 24 21.10 -12.68 -13.78
N LYS A 25 20.85 -13.82 -13.13
CA LYS A 25 19.73 -14.71 -13.41
C LYS A 25 18.61 -14.36 -12.42
N TYR A 26 17.44 -13.95 -12.89
CA TYR A 26 16.40 -13.42 -12.01
C TYR A 26 15.05 -14.08 -12.22
N LYS A 27 14.28 -14.18 -11.13
CA LYS A 27 12.84 -14.47 -11.14
C LYS A 27 12.12 -13.22 -10.66
N ILE A 28 11.06 -12.80 -11.37
CA ILE A 28 10.15 -11.76 -10.88
C ILE A 28 9.05 -12.41 -10.06
N THR A 29 8.77 -11.87 -8.88
CA THR A 29 7.59 -12.20 -8.09
C THR A 29 6.67 -10.98 -7.98
N GLY A 30 5.36 -11.19 -8.19
CA GLY A 30 4.37 -10.12 -8.30
C GLY A 30 4.35 -9.45 -9.67
N SER A 31 3.81 -8.23 -9.71
CA SER A 31 3.63 -7.42 -10.92
C SER A 31 4.71 -6.34 -11.04
N VAL A 32 5.41 -6.31 -12.18
CA VAL A 32 6.36 -5.24 -12.53
C VAL A 32 5.97 -4.59 -13.85
N ASP A 33 6.38 -3.34 -14.04
CA ASP A 33 6.14 -2.62 -15.30
C ASP A 33 6.89 -3.27 -16.46
N LYS A 34 6.29 -3.28 -17.67
CA LYS A 34 6.94 -3.84 -18.88
C LYS A 34 8.27 -3.15 -19.22
N GLU A 35 8.41 -1.88 -18.86
CA GLU A 35 9.66 -1.12 -19.03
C GLU A 35 10.79 -1.75 -18.19
N MET A 36 10.49 -2.17 -16.97
CA MET A 36 11.45 -2.77 -16.03
C MET A 36 12.02 -4.10 -16.56
N GLU A 37 11.17 -4.98 -17.10
CA GLU A 37 11.64 -6.19 -17.79
C GLU A 37 12.52 -5.86 -19.00
N GLY A 38 12.14 -4.81 -19.75
CA GLY A 38 12.92 -4.33 -20.89
C GLY A 38 14.31 -3.85 -20.47
N LEU A 39 14.41 -3.14 -19.34
CA LEU A 39 15.68 -2.65 -18.79
C LEU A 39 16.61 -3.80 -18.37
N LEU A 40 16.06 -4.82 -17.68
CA LEU A 40 16.82 -6.01 -17.27
C LEU A 40 17.38 -6.77 -18.47
N LYS A 41 16.53 -7.04 -19.47
CA LYS A 41 16.95 -7.73 -20.71
C LYS A 41 18.00 -6.94 -21.49
N LYS A 42 17.81 -5.62 -21.64
CA LYS A 42 18.80 -4.72 -22.28
C LYS A 42 20.13 -4.71 -21.53
N GLY A 43 20.09 -4.80 -20.20
CA GLY A 43 21.29 -4.89 -19.36
C GLY A 43 21.94 -6.28 -19.34
N GLY A 44 21.45 -7.26 -20.10
CA GLY A 44 22.04 -8.60 -20.19
C GLY A 44 21.59 -9.58 -19.11
N ALA A 45 20.59 -9.23 -18.29
CA ALA A 45 20.03 -10.14 -17.31
C ALA A 45 19.19 -11.23 -17.99
N GLU A 46 19.16 -12.42 -17.40
CA GLU A 46 18.34 -13.53 -17.86
C GLU A 46 17.16 -13.77 -16.94
N GLY A 47 15.95 -13.64 -17.47
CA GLY A 47 14.71 -13.87 -16.73
C GLY A 47 14.28 -15.33 -16.78
N LEU A 48 13.90 -15.88 -15.63
CA LEU A 48 13.41 -17.24 -15.44
C LEU A 48 11.93 -17.23 -15.02
N SER A 49 11.17 -18.24 -15.41
CA SER A 49 9.74 -18.36 -15.09
C SER A 49 9.48 -19.05 -13.74
N TYR A 50 10.48 -19.73 -13.18
CA TYR A 50 10.42 -20.41 -11.91
C TYR A 50 11.67 -20.13 -11.09
N LEU A 51 11.55 -20.34 -9.79
CA LEU A 51 12.67 -20.21 -8.87
C LEU A 51 13.46 -21.53 -8.84
N SER A 52 14.78 -21.45 -8.91
CA SER A 52 15.69 -22.60 -8.87
C SER A 52 17.05 -22.19 -8.31
N ASP A 53 17.93 -23.16 -8.10
CA ASP A 53 19.35 -22.98 -7.76
C ASP A 53 20.13 -22.16 -8.80
N TYR A 54 19.62 -22.06 -10.03
CA TYR A 54 20.18 -21.22 -11.09
C TYR A 54 19.86 -19.74 -10.93
N VAL A 55 18.82 -19.39 -10.16
CA VAL A 55 18.43 -18.00 -9.93
C VAL A 55 19.41 -17.35 -8.97
N THR A 56 19.93 -16.19 -9.36
CA THR A 56 20.82 -15.38 -8.51
C THR A 56 20.07 -14.36 -7.65
N HIS A 57 18.92 -13.86 -8.15
CA HIS A 57 18.16 -12.78 -7.51
C HIS A 57 16.65 -13.00 -7.72
N CYS A 58 15.86 -12.82 -6.66
CA CYS A 58 14.41 -12.73 -6.78
C CYS A 58 14.02 -11.25 -6.74
N ILE A 59 13.38 -10.74 -7.79
CA ILE A 59 12.98 -9.33 -7.90
C ILE A 59 11.49 -9.22 -7.54
N ALA A 60 11.20 -8.58 -6.41
CA ALA A 60 9.87 -8.31 -5.94
C ALA A 60 9.30 -7.04 -6.60
N GLY A 61 8.22 -7.23 -7.36
CA GLY A 61 7.37 -6.15 -7.85
C GLY A 61 6.29 -5.77 -6.85
N SER A 62 5.20 -5.18 -7.37
CA SER A 62 3.98 -4.96 -6.60
C SER A 62 3.28 -6.29 -6.34
N ASP A 63 2.79 -6.50 -5.12
CA ASP A 63 2.07 -7.73 -4.72
C ASP A 63 2.86 -9.03 -5.02
N PRO A 64 4.05 -9.21 -4.43
CA PRO A 64 4.86 -10.42 -4.59
C PRO A 64 4.13 -11.65 -4.07
N VAL A 65 4.28 -12.80 -4.73
CA VAL A 65 3.62 -14.06 -4.35
C VAL A 65 4.32 -14.65 -3.12
N ASP A 66 3.58 -14.95 -2.05
CA ASP A 66 4.14 -15.39 -0.76
C ASP A 66 4.93 -16.71 -0.87
N THR A 67 4.53 -17.61 -1.76
CA THR A 67 5.29 -18.85 -2.04
C THR A 67 6.66 -18.54 -2.64
N ASP A 68 6.73 -17.64 -3.63
CA ASP A 68 7.99 -17.23 -4.25
C ASP A 68 8.90 -16.50 -3.24
N ILE A 69 8.32 -15.73 -2.32
CA ILE A 69 9.06 -15.05 -1.23
C ILE A 69 9.68 -16.08 -0.29
N SER A 70 8.87 -17.04 0.17
CA SER A 70 9.29 -18.09 1.10
C SER A 70 10.35 -18.97 0.47
N ASP A 71 10.13 -19.42 -0.77
CA ASP A 71 11.09 -20.25 -1.50
C ASP A 71 12.41 -19.49 -1.73
N ALA A 72 12.35 -18.19 -2.06
CA ALA A 72 13.55 -17.38 -2.27
C ALA A 72 14.40 -17.27 -1.01
N LEU A 73 13.78 -16.94 0.12
CA LEU A 73 14.51 -16.68 1.36
C LEU A 73 14.92 -17.95 2.09
N GLU A 74 14.04 -18.95 2.14
CA GLU A 74 14.21 -20.14 2.99
C GLU A 74 14.78 -21.33 2.23
N LEU A 75 14.29 -21.61 1.02
CA LEU A 75 14.66 -22.80 0.26
C LEU A 75 15.95 -22.58 -0.55
N TYR A 76 15.99 -21.55 -1.37
CA TYR A 76 17.11 -21.27 -2.28
C TYR A 76 18.11 -20.28 -1.69
N GLN A 77 17.75 -19.57 -0.61
CA GLN A 77 18.59 -18.54 0.04
C GLN A 77 19.08 -17.46 -0.94
N VAL A 78 18.26 -17.13 -1.93
CA VAL A 78 18.56 -16.10 -2.91
C VAL A 78 18.10 -14.73 -2.39
N PRO A 79 18.85 -13.65 -2.67
CA PRO A 79 18.47 -12.31 -2.26
C PRO A 79 17.14 -11.91 -2.93
N LEU A 80 16.12 -11.70 -2.09
CA LEU A 80 14.87 -11.06 -2.48
C LEU A 80 15.06 -9.55 -2.45
N VAL A 81 15.03 -8.92 -3.63
CA VAL A 81 15.27 -7.48 -3.81
C VAL A 81 14.06 -6.76 -4.37
N SER A 82 13.83 -5.51 -4.00
CA SER A 82 12.75 -4.70 -4.56
C SER A 82 13.10 -4.21 -5.97
N GLN A 83 12.10 -3.91 -6.81
CA GLN A 83 12.30 -3.40 -8.17
C GLN A 83 13.16 -2.11 -8.23
N GLU A 84 13.18 -1.33 -7.15
CA GLU A 84 14.00 -0.12 -7.01
C GLU A 84 15.50 -0.42 -7.09
N TRP A 85 15.93 -1.62 -6.69
CA TRP A 85 17.34 -2.05 -6.79
C TRP A 85 17.86 -1.94 -8.23
N VAL A 86 17.07 -2.34 -9.22
CA VAL A 86 17.45 -2.29 -10.63
C VAL A 86 17.50 -0.84 -11.11
N ILE A 87 16.46 -0.05 -10.78
CA ILE A 87 16.36 1.36 -11.17
C ILE A 87 17.56 2.14 -10.64
N TYR A 88 17.89 1.96 -9.37
CA TYR A 88 19.02 2.69 -8.77
C TYR A 88 20.37 2.13 -9.20
N SER A 89 20.50 0.82 -9.43
CA SER A 89 21.72 0.24 -9.99
C SER A 89 22.03 0.78 -11.39
N LEU A 90 21.01 0.97 -12.22
CA LEU A 90 21.13 1.63 -13.53
C LEU A 90 21.52 3.10 -13.39
N LYS A 91 20.87 3.86 -12.49
CA LYS A 91 21.19 5.28 -12.26
C LYS A 91 22.64 5.51 -11.78
N CYS A 92 23.15 4.56 -11.00
CA CYS A 92 24.52 4.56 -10.49
C CYS A 92 25.52 3.90 -11.46
N ASN A 93 25.04 3.25 -12.53
CA ASN A 93 25.83 2.39 -13.42
C ASN A 93 26.71 1.38 -12.65
N LYS A 94 26.15 0.79 -11.59
CA LYS A 94 26.83 -0.13 -10.69
C LYS A 94 25.81 -1.02 -10.00
N LEU A 95 26.13 -2.30 -9.83
CA LEU A 95 25.32 -3.19 -9.00
C LEU A 95 25.38 -2.73 -7.54
N LEU A 96 24.24 -2.25 -7.03
CA LEU A 96 24.12 -1.82 -5.65
C LEU A 96 24.02 -3.02 -4.71
N PRO A 97 24.37 -2.88 -3.42
CA PRO A 97 24.21 -3.95 -2.45
C PRO A 97 22.74 -4.33 -2.27
N THR A 98 22.43 -5.63 -2.37
CA THR A 98 21.06 -6.16 -2.26
C THR A 98 20.44 -5.96 -0.88
N SER A 99 21.27 -5.92 0.18
CA SER A 99 20.82 -5.73 1.56
C SER A 99 20.11 -4.41 1.82
N ALA A 100 20.39 -3.37 1.03
CA ALA A 100 19.76 -2.06 1.13
C ALA A 100 18.40 -1.97 0.42
N PHE A 101 18.03 -3.01 -0.34
CA PHE A 101 16.84 -3.03 -1.19
C PHE A 101 16.08 -4.34 -0.99
N LYS A 102 15.80 -4.73 0.26
CA LYS A 102 15.05 -5.95 0.55
C LYS A 102 13.68 -5.91 -0.13
N GLY A 103 13.38 -6.94 -0.91
CA GLY A 103 12.07 -7.17 -1.50
C GLY A 103 11.18 -7.97 -0.54
N GLY A 104 9.88 -8.01 -0.83
CA GLY A 104 8.92 -8.80 -0.04
C GLY A 104 8.42 -8.14 1.24
N GLU A 105 8.92 -6.96 1.60
CA GLU A 105 8.28 -6.12 2.63
C GLU A 105 6.94 -5.63 2.08
N ARG A 106 5.87 -6.41 2.30
CA ARG A 106 4.51 -5.91 2.19
C ARG A 106 4.36 -4.87 3.29
N LEU A 107 4.49 -3.59 2.93
CA LEU A 107 4.09 -2.51 3.81
C LEU A 107 2.61 -2.70 4.17
N LEU A 108 2.25 -2.26 5.37
CA LEU A 108 0.98 -2.57 6.02
C LEU A 108 -0.27 -2.35 5.14
N PHE A 109 -0.23 -1.36 4.24
CA PHE A 109 -1.35 -1.02 3.34
C PHE A 109 -1.02 -1.25 1.86
N THR A 110 -0.08 -2.15 1.55
CA THR A 110 0.18 -2.59 0.16
C THR A 110 -1.11 -3.08 -0.48
N GLY A 111 -1.47 -2.55 -1.65
CA GLY A 111 -2.72 -2.88 -2.36
C GLY A 111 -3.95 -2.08 -1.90
N VAL A 112 -3.85 -1.29 -0.83
CA VAL A 112 -4.93 -0.40 -0.40
C VAL A 112 -4.95 0.84 -1.29
N VAL A 113 -6.09 1.06 -1.95
CA VAL A 113 -6.39 2.29 -2.69
C VAL A 113 -7.53 2.99 -1.97
N ALA A 114 -7.21 4.00 -1.17
CA ALA A 114 -8.18 4.69 -0.33
C ALA A 114 -8.71 5.98 -0.98
N SER A 115 -10.00 6.25 -0.79
CA SER A 115 -10.56 7.59 -0.98
C SER A 115 -11.10 8.12 0.33
N PHE A 116 -11.02 9.43 0.53
CA PHE A 116 -11.48 10.09 1.75
C PHE A 116 -12.76 10.88 1.50
N SER A 117 -13.65 10.90 2.48
CA SER A 117 -14.88 11.68 2.47
C SER A 117 -15.21 12.22 3.86
N LYS A 118 -15.84 13.40 3.93
CA LYS A 118 -16.30 14.01 5.20
C LYS A 118 -15.20 14.24 6.24
N LEU A 119 -13.95 14.42 5.84
CA LEU A 119 -12.83 14.73 6.72
C LEU A 119 -12.39 16.19 6.56
N SER A 120 -11.80 16.77 7.62
CA SER A 120 -11.16 18.08 7.52
C SER A 120 -9.96 18.02 6.57
N GLN A 121 -9.54 19.18 6.06
CA GLN A 121 -8.39 19.24 5.15
C GLN A 121 -7.10 18.78 5.84
N ASP A 122 -6.92 19.13 7.12
CA ASP A 122 -5.71 18.79 7.85
C ASP A 122 -5.67 17.32 8.25
N ASP A 123 -6.79 16.72 8.62
CA ASP A 123 -6.86 15.28 8.90
C ASP A 123 -6.62 14.48 7.62
N SER A 124 -7.18 14.93 6.49
CA SER A 124 -6.95 14.30 5.19
C SER A 124 -5.47 14.27 4.82
N LYS A 125 -4.72 15.35 5.07
CA LYS A 125 -3.27 15.40 4.83
C LYS A 125 -2.51 14.41 5.71
N LYS A 126 -2.84 14.33 7.00
CA LYS A 126 -2.20 13.41 7.96
C LYS A 126 -2.46 11.95 7.59
N LEU A 127 -3.71 11.60 7.32
CA LEU A 127 -4.11 10.24 6.91
C LEU A 127 -3.49 9.87 5.56
N TRP A 128 -3.42 10.81 4.61
CA TRP A 128 -2.76 10.59 3.33
C TRP A 128 -1.27 10.29 3.51
N ALA A 129 -0.56 11.09 4.30
CA ALA A 129 0.86 10.90 4.56
C ALA A 129 1.11 9.53 5.21
N MET A 130 0.29 9.17 6.19
CA MET A 130 0.37 7.88 6.87
C MET A 130 0.08 6.71 5.92
N LEU A 131 -1.03 6.75 5.19
CA LEU A 131 -1.37 5.74 4.19
C LEU A 131 -0.23 5.55 3.18
N LYS A 132 0.32 6.67 2.66
CA LYS A 132 1.37 6.64 1.66
C LYS A 132 2.68 6.08 2.20
N TYR A 133 3.04 6.43 3.43
CA TYR A 133 4.24 5.93 4.08
C TYR A 133 4.20 4.41 4.27
N TYR A 134 3.03 3.87 4.59
CA TYR A 134 2.81 2.43 4.78
C TYR A 134 2.33 1.71 3.50
N GLY A 135 2.69 2.23 2.31
CA GLY A 135 2.52 1.53 1.04
C GLY A 135 1.14 1.61 0.38
N GLY A 136 0.19 2.33 0.98
CA GLY A 136 -1.12 2.58 0.40
C GLY A 136 -1.11 3.70 -0.65
N THR A 137 -2.16 3.71 -1.46
CA THR A 137 -2.40 4.73 -2.50
C THR A 137 -3.67 5.50 -2.18
N TYR A 138 -3.67 6.80 -2.48
CA TYR A 138 -4.83 7.67 -2.27
C TYR A 138 -5.37 8.19 -3.60
N ASN A 139 -6.69 8.12 -3.76
CA ASN A 139 -7.41 8.72 -4.87
C ASN A 139 -8.42 9.77 -4.36
N SER A 140 -8.28 11.00 -4.85
CA SER A 140 -9.22 12.09 -4.56
C SER A 140 -10.62 11.81 -5.14
N THR A 141 -10.67 11.13 -6.28
CA THR A 141 -11.89 10.72 -6.97
C THR A 141 -12.20 9.26 -6.66
N PHE A 142 -13.47 8.93 -6.46
CA PHE A 142 -13.89 7.56 -6.26
C PHE A 142 -13.88 6.82 -7.61
N THR A 143 -12.87 5.97 -7.81
CA THR A 143 -12.65 5.21 -9.05
C THR A 143 -12.90 3.72 -8.83
N PRO A 144 -13.11 2.91 -9.90
CA PRO A 144 -13.24 1.45 -9.77
C PRO A 144 -12.03 0.75 -9.12
N ALA A 145 -10.86 1.39 -9.12
CA ALA A 145 -9.66 0.89 -8.44
C ALA A 145 -9.67 1.13 -6.93
N THR A 146 -10.63 1.89 -6.40
CA THR A 146 -10.75 2.19 -4.97
C THR A 146 -11.13 0.93 -4.21
N THR A 147 -10.34 0.53 -3.23
CA THR A 147 -10.62 -0.63 -2.36
C THR A 147 -11.21 -0.20 -1.02
N HIS A 148 -10.86 1.00 -0.54
CA HIS A 148 -11.29 1.52 0.77
C HIS A 148 -11.87 2.92 0.68
N LEU A 149 -13.03 3.15 1.31
CA LEU A 149 -13.57 4.48 1.56
C LEU A 149 -13.40 4.81 3.04
N ILE A 150 -12.49 5.73 3.35
CA ILE A 150 -12.30 6.24 4.72
C ILE A 150 -13.21 7.45 4.92
N ILE A 151 -14.16 7.34 5.84
CA ILE A 151 -15.20 8.35 6.04
C ILE A 151 -15.56 8.53 7.52
N SER A 152 -15.80 9.78 7.95
CA SER A 152 -16.19 10.09 9.34
C SER A 152 -17.68 9.91 9.63
N LYS A 153 -18.54 10.13 8.63
CA LYS A 153 -20.00 10.05 8.73
C LYS A 153 -20.56 9.26 7.56
N PRO A 154 -21.49 8.31 7.75
CA PRO A 154 -22.05 7.48 6.68
C PRO A 154 -23.01 8.26 5.77
N GLU A 155 -22.52 9.29 5.07
CA GLU A 155 -23.31 10.17 4.22
C GLU A 155 -22.54 10.71 3.01
N GLY A 156 -23.29 11.11 1.98
CA GLY A 156 -22.78 11.78 0.80
C GLY A 156 -22.50 10.85 -0.38
N GLN A 157 -22.25 11.46 -1.54
CA GLN A 157 -22.22 10.76 -2.83
C GLN A 157 -21.21 9.60 -2.89
N LYS A 158 -20.00 9.77 -2.32
CA LYS A 158 -18.99 8.69 -2.28
C LYS A 158 -19.46 7.49 -1.44
N TYR A 159 -20.18 7.74 -0.35
CA TYR A 159 -20.72 6.68 0.51
C TYR A 159 -21.85 5.92 -0.20
N GLU A 160 -22.79 6.64 -0.80
CA GLU A 160 -23.87 6.04 -1.60
C GLU A 160 -23.34 5.22 -2.78
N GLN A 161 -22.26 5.69 -3.42
CA GLN A 161 -21.59 4.95 -4.48
C GLN A 161 -20.89 3.69 -3.95
N ALA A 162 -20.20 3.78 -2.81
CA ALA A 162 -19.55 2.63 -2.18
C ALA A 162 -20.55 1.53 -1.81
N LEU A 163 -21.74 1.89 -1.30
CA LEU A 163 -22.80 0.92 -0.99
C LEU A 163 -23.32 0.14 -2.21
N LYS A 164 -23.14 0.67 -3.43
CA LYS A 164 -23.51 -0.01 -4.68
C LYS A 164 -22.41 -0.92 -5.20
N CYS A 165 -21.21 -0.89 -4.60
CA CYS A 165 -20.07 -1.69 -4.99
C CYS A 165 -19.86 -2.84 -3.99
N THR A 166 -19.69 -4.06 -4.47
CA THR A 166 -19.48 -5.24 -3.61
C THR A 166 -18.05 -5.36 -3.06
N ASN A 167 -17.09 -4.66 -3.68
CA ASN A 167 -15.65 -4.85 -3.44
C ASN A 167 -15.01 -3.65 -2.71
N ILE A 168 -15.81 -2.84 -2.01
CA ILE A 168 -15.31 -1.64 -1.33
C ILE A 168 -15.60 -1.72 0.16
N HIS A 169 -14.55 -1.59 0.96
CA HIS A 169 -14.65 -1.50 2.41
C HIS A 169 -14.90 -0.06 2.82
N VAL A 170 -16.01 0.18 3.52
CA VAL A 170 -16.30 1.48 4.13
C VAL A 170 -15.85 1.46 5.58
N VAL A 171 -14.85 2.28 5.90
CA VAL A 171 -14.21 2.30 7.23
C VAL A 171 -14.08 3.72 7.78
N THR A 172 -13.92 3.84 9.08
CA THR A 172 -13.59 5.09 9.76
C THR A 172 -12.09 5.37 9.74
N PRO A 173 -11.63 6.62 9.97
CA PRO A 173 -10.21 6.92 10.11
C PRO A 173 -9.49 6.11 11.17
N ALA A 174 -10.20 5.63 12.20
CA ALA A 174 -9.66 4.81 13.26
C ALA A 174 -9.04 3.51 12.72
N TRP A 175 -9.60 2.91 11.66
CA TRP A 175 -9.03 1.72 11.02
C TRP A 175 -7.57 1.92 10.60
N LEU A 176 -7.27 3.04 9.95
CA LEU A 176 -5.94 3.34 9.45
C LEU A 176 -4.97 3.60 10.62
N ILE A 177 -5.44 4.35 11.62
CA ILE A 177 -4.65 4.71 12.80
C ILE A 177 -4.34 3.47 13.65
N ASP A 178 -5.33 2.63 13.90
CA ASP A 178 -5.20 1.43 14.73
C ASP A 178 -4.41 0.34 14.03
N SER A 179 -4.56 0.21 12.71
CA SER A 179 -3.72 -0.71 11.94
C SER A 179 -2.24 -0.33 12.05
N VAL A 180 -1.91 0.97 11.93
CA VAL A 180 -0.53 1.44 12.11
C VAL A 180 -0.05 1.23 13.55
N ARG A 181 -0.88 1.57 14.53
CA ARG A 181 -0.53 1.45 15.96
C ARG A 181 -0.24 0.02 16.37
N THR A 182 -0.99 -0.94 15.83
CA THR A 182 -0.84 -2.38 16.11
C THR A 182 0.13 -3.07 15.15
N ASN A 183 0.63 -2.35 14.13
CA ASN A 183 1.40 -2.89 13.02
C ASN A 183 0.73 -4.13 12.39
N SER A 184 -0.59 -4.10 12.26
CA SER A 184 -1.40 -5.22 11.79
C SER A 184 -2.60 -4.72 11.00
N HIS A 185 -2.99 -5.44 9.94
CA HIS A 185 -4.11 -5.05 9.10
C HIS A 185 -5.42 -5.31 9.85
N CYS A 186 -6.03 -4.27 10.41
CA CYS A 186 -7.25 -4.42 11.18
C CYS A 186 -8.42 -4.87 10.29
N ALA A 187 -9.31 -5.70 10.84
CA ALA A 187 -10.51 -6.15 10.14
C ALA A 187 -11.48 -4.99 9.88
N GLU A 188 -11.76 -4.69 8.62
CA GLU A 188 -12.51 -3.51 8.15
C GLU A 188 -13.92 -3.45 8.74
N ILE A 189 -14.56 -4.61 8.91
CA ILE A 189 -15.91 -4.74 9.45
C ILE A 189 -16.07 -4.14 10.85
N LEU A 190 -14.99 -4.14 11.65
CA LEU A 190 -14.98 -3.58 13.01
C LEU A 190 -14.93 -2.05 13.04
N TYR A 191 -14.68 -1.44 11.89
CA TYR A 191 -14.49 0.01 11.76
C TYR A 191 -15.55 0.65 10.87
N HIS A 192 -16.69 -0.03 10.64
CA HIS A 192 -17.78 0.54 9.87
C HIS A 192 -18.31 1.83 10.53
N PRO A 193 -18.56 2.93 9.78
CA PRO A 193 -18.97 4.22 10.36
C PRO A 193 -20.21 4.20 11.28
N TRP A 194 -21.10 3.21 11.12
CA TRP A 194 -22.26 3.03 12.00
C TRP A 194 -21.89 2.61 13.43
N LEU A 195 -20.77 1.92 13.63
CA LEU A 195 -20.32 1.50 14.96
C LEU A 195 -19.90 2.70 15.83
N SER A 196 -19.43 3.78 15.19
CA SER A 196 -19.09 5.03 15.88
C SER A 196 -20.31 5.89 16.26
N VAL A 197 -21.49 5.62 15.70
CA VAL A 197 -22.72 6.39 15.96
C VAL A 197 -23.43 5.91 17.25
N THR A 198 -23.15 4.69 17.72
CA THR A 198 -23.87 4.04 18.84
C THR A 198 -23.43 4.43 20.25
N GLU A 199 -22.56 5.41 20.45
CA GLU A 199 -22.26 5.92 21.81
C GLU A 199 -23.06 7.19 22.15
N LYS A 200 -24.31 6.97 22.58
CA LYS A 200 -24.97 7.60 23.75
C LYS A 200 -26.47 7.28 23.76
N PRO A 201 -26.95 6.29 24.53
CA PRO A 201 -28.24 6.42 25.16
C PRO A 201 -28.15 7.65 26.08
N GLN A 202 -28.87 8.71 25.75
CA GLN A 202 -29.09 9.81 26.68
C GLN A 202 -29.78 9.20 27.91
N LEU A 203 -29.04 9.06 29.02
CA LEU A 203 -29.63 8.74 30.31
C LEU A 203 -30.63 9.85 30.62
N ILE A 204 -31.91 9.53 30.50
CA ILE A 204 -33.00 10.39 30.93
C ILE A 204 -32.78 10.59 32.44
N SER A 205 -32.39 11.80 32.83
CA SER A 205 -32.31 12.19 34.24
C SER A 205 -33.72 12.26 34.79
N VAL A 206 -34.19 11.17 35.41
CA VAL A 206 -35.42 11.20 36.21
C VAL A 206 -35.05 11.72 37.60
N CYS A 207 -35.14 13.03 37.78
CA CYS A 207 -35.06 13.65 39.10
C CYS A 207 -36.11 14.75 39.18
N GLU A 208 -37.37 14.36 39.35
CA GLU A 208 -38.42 15.21 39.92
C GLU A 208 -39.41 14.31 40.68
N ILE A 209 -39.04 13.99 41.93
CA ILE A 209 -40.02 13.68 42.97
C ILE A 209 -39.87 14.79 44.01
N GLN A 210 -40.46 15.94 43.71
CA GLN A 210 -40.61 16.99 44.71
C GLN A 210 -41.66 16.53 45.74
N SER A 211 -41.15 16.28 46.95
CA SER A 211 -41.69 16.75 48.22
C SER A 211 -43.22 16.84 48.37
N GLY A 212 -43.77 15.96 49.21
CA GLY A 212 -45.11 16.16 49.77
C GLY A 212 -45.17 17.34 50.75
N PRO A 213 -46.36 17.62 51.28
CA PRO A 213 -46.48 18.08 52.65
C PRO A 213 -47.42 17.15 53.44
N GLY A 214 -46.89 16.58 54.51
CA GLY A 214 -47.66 16.04 55.63
C GLY A 214 -47.64 17.04 56.79
N SER A 215 -48.71 17.02 57.59
CA SER A 215 -49.07 17.89 58.74
C SER A 215 -49.61 19.28 58.35
N ALA A 216 -50.74 19.76 58.87
CA ALA A 216 -51.46 19.45 60.11
C ALA A 216 -52.98 19.29 59.91
#